data_AF-A0A0F0C2H8-F1
#
_entry.id   AF-A0A0F0C2H8-F1
#
_cell.length_a   1.000
_cell.length_b   1.000
_cell.length_c   1.000
_cell.angle_alpha   90.00
_cell.angle_beta   90.00
_cell.angle_gamma   90.00
#
_symmetry.space_group_name_H-M   'P 1'
#
loop_
_entity.id
_entity.type
_entity.pdbx_description
1 polymer ?
#
loop_
_entity_poly.entity_id
_entity_poly.type
_entity_poly.pdbx_seq_one_letter_code
_entity_poly.pdbx_strand_id
1 'polypeptide(L)'
;MPKTRPLEITMKRRRIMACINSRKTLDGFGDEEMAQKAGVSPWTFSQRKKRPEEFSIQELWNMGIKVYLSDGEPKLPQEDVLDVS
;
A
#
# COMPACT_ATOMS: atom_id res chain seq x y z
N MET A 1 4.72 32.12 0.95
CA MET A 1 5.19 30.88 1.61
C MET A 1 6.08 30.12 0.64
N PRO A 2 7.34 29.81 1.00
CA PRO A 2 8.18 28.99 0.13
C PRO A 2 7.54 27.60 0.03
N LYS A 3 7.39 27.08 -1.19
CA LYS A 3 6.89 25.73 -1.45
C LYS A 3 8.00 24.74 -1.08
N THR A 4 8.18 24.46 0.21
CA THR A 4 9.08 23.39 0.66
C THR A 4 8.52 22.07 0.16
N ARG A 5 9.23 21.43 -0.78
CA ARG A 5 8.92 20.06 -1.18
C ARG A 5 8.96 19.20 0.09
N PRO A 6 7.92 18.40 0.36
CA PRO A 6 7.98 17.48 1.50
C PRO A 6 9.19 16.57 1.35
N LEU A 7 9.85 16.27 2.47
CA LEU A 7 10.93 15.30 2.51
C LEU A 7 10.47 13.99 1.85
N GLU A 8 11.36 13.29 1.16
CA GLU A 8 11.02 12.07 0.42
C GLU A 8 10.32 11.04 1.30
N ILE A 9 10.74 10.92 2.57
CA ILE A 9 10.09 10.04 3.55
C ILE A 9 8.63 10.42 3.82
N THR A 10 8.30 11.71 3.85
CA THR A 10 6.93 12.18 4.02
C THR A 10 6.08 11.85 2.80
N MET A 11 6.64 11.97 1.59
CA MET A 11 5.96 11.57 0.36
C MET A 11 5.71 10.06 0.32
N LYS A 12 6.71 9.25 0.68
CA LYS A 12 6.59 7.79 0.79
C LYS A 12 5.48 7.40 1.78
N ARG A 13 5.49 7.97 2.98
CA ARG A 13 4.45 7.72 4.01
C ARG A 13 3.05 8.04 3.50
N ARG A 14 2.87 9.20 2.86
CA ARG A 14 1.58 9.63 2.28
C ARG A 14 1.11 8.67 1.19
N ARG A 15 2.00 8.22 0.31
CA ARG A 15 1.65 7.26 -0.76
C ARG A 15 1.17 5.93 -0.18
N ILE A 16 1.89 5.36 0.78
CA ILE A 16 1.50 4.08 1.39
C ILE A 16 0.12 4.20 2.07
N MET A 17 -0.10 5.25 2.86
CA MET A 17 -1.40 5.46 3.51
C MET A 17 -2.54 5.73 2.54
N ALA A 18 -2.30 6.46 1.45
CA ALA A 18 -3.29 6.67 0.40
C ALA A 18 -3.70 5.33 -0.23
N CYS A 19 -2.74 4.47 -0.55
CA CYS A 19 -3.03 3.14 -1.09
C CYS A 19 -3.83 2.26 -0.11
N ILE A 20 -3.44 2.26 1.18
CA ILE A 20 -4.18 1.53 2.23
C ILE A 20 -5.63 2.03 2.30
N ASN A 21 -5.83 3.35 2.36
CA ASN A 21 -7.17 3.93 2.47
C ASN A 21 -8.02 3.67 1.22
N SER A 22 -7.45 3.81 0.02
CA SER A 22 -8.15 3.48 -1.22
C SER A 22 -8.60 2.02 -1.23
N ARG A 23 -7.71 1.10 -0.82
CA ARG A 23 -8.03 -0.33 -0.74
C ARG A 23 -9.12 -0.62 0.28
N LYS A 24 -9.08 0.01 1.46
CA LYS A 24 -10.14 -0.08 2.46
C LYS A 24 -11.50 0.37 1.90
N THR A 25 -11.52 1.50 1.19
CA THR A 25 -12.76 2.04 0.61
C THR A 25 -13.30 1.16 -0.51
N LEU A 26 -12.43 0.66 -1.39
CA LEU A 26 -12.83 -0.18 -2.53
C LEU A 26 -13.38 -1.54 -2.09
N ASP A 27 -12.73 -2.16 -1.12
CA ASP A 27 -13.07 -3.52 -0.70
C ASP A 27 -13.99 -3.55 0.53
N GLY A 28 -14.30 -2.39 1.13
CA GLY A 28 -15.16 -2.27 2.32
C GLY A 28 -14.50 -2.76 3.62
N PHE A 29 -13.17 -2.73 3.71
CA PHE A 29 -12.43 -3.25 4.87
C PHE A 29 -12.20 -2.20 5.96
N GLY A 30 -12.35 -2.65 7.22
CA GLY A 30 -11.91 -1.93 8.41
C GLY A 30 -10.42 -2.13 8.70
N ASP A 31 -9.96 -1.57 9.83
CA ASP A 31 -8.56 -1.74 10.23
C ASP A 31 -8.26 -3.18 10.69
N GLU A 32 -9.24 -3.90 11.24
CA GLU A 32 -9.06 -5.28 11.71
C GLU A 32 -8.92 -6.25 10.54
N GLU A 33 -9.75 -6.13 9.50
CA GLU A 33 -9.66 -6.96 8.31
C GLU A 33 -8.36 -6.69 7.54
N MET A 34 -7.92 -5.44 7.50
CA MET A 34 -6.62 -5.08 6.91
C MET A 34 -5.44 -5.66 7.70
N ALA A 35 -5.52 -5.66 9.04
CA ALA A 35 -4.51 -6.29 9.88
C ALA A 35 -4.47 -7.81 9.64
N GLN A 36 -5.64 -8.46 9.56
CA GLN A 36 -5.73 -9.88 9.25
C GLN A 36 -5.15 -10.21 7.87
N LYS A 37 -5.46 -9.41 6.85
CA LYS A 37 -4.88 -9.57 5.50
C LYS A 37 -3.37 -9.37 5.50
N ALA A 38 -2.87 -8.36 6.20
CA ALA A 38 -1.43 -8.15 6.35
C ALA A 38 -0.74 -9.30 7.13
N GLY A 39 -1.48 -10.14 7.85
CA GLY A 39 -0.94 -11.21 8.67
C GLY A 39 -0.35 -10.73 10.00
N VAL A 40 -0.86 -9.62 10.54
CA VAL A 40 -0.35 -9.00 11.77
C VAL A 40 -1.48 -8.71 12.76
N SER A 41 -1.12 -8.50 14.03
CA SER A 41 -2.11 -8.11 15.04
C SER A 41 -2.69 -6.70 14.76
N PRO A 42 -3.95 -6.42 15.18
CA PRO A 42 -4.54 -5.08 15.07
C PRO A 42 -3.69 -3.99 15.74
N TRP A 43 -3.04 -4.32 16.86
CA TRP A 43 -2.13 -3.40 17.55
C TRP A 43 -0.90 -3.08 16.70
N THR A 44 -0.26 -4.09 16.12
CA THR A 44 0.90 -3.92 15.22
C THR A 44 0.52 -3.07 14.01
N PHE A 45 -0.64 -3.34 13.41
CA PHE A 45 -1.18 -2.56 12.31
C PHE A 45 -1.38 -1.09 12.68
N SER A 46 -1.96 -0.81 13.86
CA SER A 46 -2.14 0.55 14.37
C SER A 46 -0.82 1.28 14.60
N GLN A 47 0.21 0.61 15.14
CA GLN A 47 1.53 1.23 15.29
C GLN A 47 2.17 1.53 13.92
N ARG A 48 2.11 0.60 12.97
CA ARG A 48 2.66 0.80 11.62
C ARG A 48 1.89 1.85 10.83
N LYS A 49 0.61 2.09 11.07
CA LYS A 49 -0.10 3.25 10.48
C LYS A 49 0.52 4.59 10.87
N LYS A 50 1.17 4.69 12.03
CA LYS A 50 1.91 5.91 12.45
C LYS A 50 3.24 6.04 11.68
N ARG A 51 3.82 4.92 11.27
CA ARG A 51 5.09 4.83 10.54
C ARG A 51 4.94 3.87 9.35
N PRO A 52 4.16 4.26 8.33
CA PRO A 52 3.74 3.34 7.27
C PRO A 52 4.90 2.82 6.41
N GLU A 53 6.08 3.43 6.50
CA GLU A 53 7.31 2.90 5.93
C GLU A 53 7.80 1.59 6.59
N GLU A 54 7.30 1.24 7.78
CA GLU A 54 7.63 0.01 8.50
C GLU A 54 6.81 -1.21 8.03
N PHE A 55 5.80 -1.02 7.17
CA PHE A 55 5.16 -2.14 6.50
C PHE A 55 6.14 -2.81 5.54
N SER A 56 6.24 -4.14 5.63
CA SER A 56 7.01 -4.90 4.66
C SER A 56 6.29 -4.92 3.31
N ILE A 57 7.03 -5.15 2.23
CA ILE A 57 6.45 -5.28 0.89
C ILE A 57 5.42 -6.41 0.85
N GLN A 58 5.71 -7.53 1.52
CA GLN A 58 4.81 -8.69 1.60
C GLN A 58 3.50 -8.33 2.31
N GLU A 59 3.55 -7.60 3.41
CA GLU A 59 2.34 -7.16 4.12
C GLU A 59 1.47 -6.26 3.25
N LEU A 60 2.10 -5.34 2.50
CA LEU A 60 1.40 -4.47 1.54
C LEU A 60 0.75 -5.29 0.42
N TRP A 61 1.45 -6.27 -0.13
CA TRP A 61 0.90 -7.17 -1.14
C TRP A 61 -0.25 -8.01 -0.63
N ASN A 62 -0.16 -8.55 0.59
CA ASN A 62 -1.25 -9.34 1.18
C ASN A 62 -2.50 -8.48 1.41
N MET A 63 -2.34 -7.18 1.67
CA MET A 63 -3.43 -6.20 1.69
C MET A 63 -3.97 -5.85 0.30
N GLY A 64 -3.45 -6.41 -0.79
CA GLY A 64 -3.85 -6.06 -2.16
C GLY A 64 -3.28 -4.73 -2.64
N ILE A 65 -2.23 -4.22 -2.00
CA ILE A 65 -1.55 -2.98 -2.38
C ILE A 65 -0.34 -3.33 -3.22
N LYS A 66 -0.43 -3.05 -4.52
CA LYS A 66 0.70 -3.23 -5.43
C LYS A 66 1.66 -2.05 -5.26
N VAL A 67 2.76 -2.27 -4.54
CA VAL A 67 3.85 -1.30 -4.45
C VAL A 67 4.76 -1.50 -5.65
N TYR A 68 4.66 -0.59 -6.61
CA TYR A 68 5.62 -0.51 -7.71
C TYR A 68 6.78 0.33 -7.22
N LEU A 69 7.94 -0.30 -7.01
CA LEU A 69 9.22 0.40 -6.87
C LEU A 69 9.62 0.89 -8.27
N SER A 70 8.92 1.90 -8.77
CA SER A 70 9.23 2.51 -10.05
C SER A 70 10.04 3.79 -9.83
N ASP A 71 11.35 3.68 -10.00
CA ASP A 71 12.17 4.79 -10.51
C ASP A 71 11.97 5.00 -12.03
N GLY A 72 11.11 4.20 -12.67
CA GLY A 72 10.74 4.30 -14.07
C GLY A 72 9.38 3.66 -14.33
N GLU A 73 8.64 4.29 -15.25
CA GLU A 73 7.25 4.13 -15.69
C GLU A 73 6.44 2.84 -15.40
N PRO A 74 5.11 2.96 -15.27
CA PRO A 74 4.22 1.86 -14.91
C PRO A 74 4.17 0.78 -16.00
N LYS A 75 4.67 -0.41 -15.70
CA LYS A 75 4.18 -1.64 -16.33
C LYS A 75 3.01 -2.16 -15.51
N LEU A 76 1.80 -1.94 -16.02
CA LEU A 76 0.63 -2.72 -15.61
C LEU A 76 0.97 -4.21 -15.79
N PRO A 77 0.53 -5.10 -14.89
CA PRO A 77 0.57 -6.52 -15.16
C PRO A 77 -0.31 -6.73 -16.40
N GLN A 78 0.31 -7.10 -17.52
CA GLN A 78 -0.42 -7.64 -18.65
C GLN A 78 -1.09 -8.91 -18.12
N GLU A 79 -2.42 -8.90 -18.08
CA GLU A 79 -3.17 -10.14 -17.97
C GLU A 79 -2.79 -10.93 -19.22
N ASP A 80 -1.99 -11.99 -19.04
CA ASP A 80 -1.80 -13.00 -20.06
C ASP A 80 -3.19 -13.55 -20.36
N VAL A 81 -3.79 -13.04 -21.43
CA VAL A 81 -4.96 -13.62 -22.06
C VAL A 81 -4.53 -15.01 -22.48
N LEU A 82 -4.89 -16.01 -21.67
CA LEU A 82 -4.85 -17.41 -22.05
C LEU A 82 -5.78 -17.56 -23.26
N ASP A 83 -5.18 -17.54 -24.44
CA ASP A 83 -5.80 -17.89 -25.70
C ASP A 83 -6.12 -19.39 -25.64
N VAL A 84 -7.36 -19.72 -25.26
CA VAL A 84 -7.88 -21.08 -25.34
C VAL A 84 -8.35 -21.27 -26.77
N SER A 85 -7.44 -21.74 -27.62
CA SER A 85 -7.77 -22.36 -28.91
C SER A 85 -8.05 -23.85 -28.73
#